data_AF-A0A914NZ68-F1
#
_entry.id   AF-A0A914NZ68-F1
#
_cell.length_a   1.000
_cell.length_b   1.000
_cell.length_c   1.000
_cell.angle_alpha   90.00
_cell.angle_beta   90.00
_cell.angle_gamma   90.00
#
_symmetry.space_group_name_H-M   'P 1'
#
loop_
_entity.id
_entity.type
_entity.pdbx_description
1 polymer ?
#
loop_
_entity_poly.entity_id
_entity_poly.type
_entity_poly.pdbx_seq_one_letter_code
_entity_poly.pdbx_strand_id
1 'polypeptide(L)'
;MCVPDVVDGNQLVISCELDFLNGAKSFEDFPRNATKTLSLRCLSHKHETIFSDDMFEGFKTLRDLKISNCHGTELPANTFRGLLKLEYLYLSELSLDKSATTKPLIISSQLFHPIKSLQKLTLTNSAIRDFPDGLFCPLTDLKGLDFY
;
A
#
# COMPACT_ATOMS: atom_id res chain seq x y z
N MET A 1 9.33 -12.14 8.43
CA MET A 1 9.00 -13.44 7.83
C MET A 1 7.80 -13.31 6.91
N CYS A 2 7.85 -13.96 5.73
CA CYS A 2 6.74 -14.03 4.79
C CYS A 2 6.24 -15.45 4.67
N VAL A 3 4.92 -15.62 4.63
CA VAL A 3 4.23 -16.89 4.51
C VAL A 3 3.42 -16.87 3.21
N PRO A 4 3.82 -17.67 2.20
CA PRO A 4 3.01 -17.90 1.01
C PRO A 4 1.92 -18.96 1.30
N ASP A 5 0.73 -18.73 0.78
CA ASP A 5 -0.40 -19.66 0.82
C ASP A 5 -1.10 -19.70 -0.54
N VAL A 6 -1.59 -20.87 -0.96
CA VAL A 6 -2.29 -21.07 -2.23
C VAL A 6 -3.75 -21.37 -1.94
N VAL A 7 -4.62 -20.40 -2.23
CA VAL A 7 -6.06 -20.52 -2.06
C VAL A 7 -6.69 -20.96 -3.38
N ASP A 8 -7.57 -21.96 -3.31
CA ASP A 8 -8.37 -22.49 -4.43
C ASP A 8 -7.54 -22.79 -5.70
N GLY A 9 -6.31 -23.30 -5.52
CA GLY A 9 -5.45 -23.81 -6.59
C GLY A 9 -4.86 -22.79 -7.58
N ASN A 10 -5.23 -21.51 -7.48
CA ASN A 10 -4.79 -20.48 -8.45
C ASN A 10 -4.61 -19.06 -7.88
N GLN A 11 -4.84 -18.87 -6.57
CA GLN A 11 -4.63 -17.59 -5.90
C GLN A 11 -3.46 -17.68 -4.93
N LEU A 12 -2.32 -17.11 -5.32
CA LEU A 12 -1.18 -16.99 -4.42
C LEU A 12 -1.38 -15.78 -3.50
N VAL A 13 -1.46 -16.06 -2.20
CA VAL A 13 -1.56 -15.10 -1.12
C VAL A 13 -0.21 -15.05 -0.41
N ILE A 14 0.34 -13.86 -0.19
CA ILE A 14 1.57 -13.70 0.58
C ILE A 14 1.29 -12.76 1.73
N SER A 15 1.53 -13.24 2.95
CA SER A 15 1.43 -12.43 4.17
C SER A 15 2.81 -12.29 4.79
N CYS A 16 3.24 -11.06 5.04
CA CYS A 16 4.57 -10.75 5.54
C CYS A 16 4.48 -9.92 6.83
N GLU A 17 5.28 -10.33 7.81
CA GLU A 17 5.65 -9.52 8.95
C GLU A 17 7.11 -9.10 8.77
N LEU A 18 7.38 -7.82 8.54
CA LEU A 18 8.70 -7.27 8.23
C LEU A 18 9.11 -6.27 9.31
N ASP A 19 10.40 -6.00 9.50
CA ASP A 19 10.79 -4.93 10.43
C ASP A 19 10.36 -3.56 9.90
N PHE A 20 10.64 -3.30 8.62
CA PHE A 20 10.25 -2.11 7.86
C PHE A 20 10.28 -2.43 6.36
N LEU A 21 9.70 -1.56 5.51
CA LEU A 21 9.86 -1.66 4.06
C LEU A 21 10.95 -0.72 3.56
N ASN A 22 11.69 -1.17 2.54
CA ASN A 22 12.81 -0.43 1.95
C ASN A 22 12.63 -0.31 0.44
N GLY A 23 11.54 0.31 0.01
CA GLY A 23 11.18 0.43 -1.41
C GLY A 23 11.07 -0.92 -2.13
N ALA A 24 11.33 -0.90 -3.44
CA ALA A 24 11.25 -2.10 -4.29
C ALA A 24 12.18 -3.25 -3.86
N LYS A 25 13.25 -2.96 -3.11
CA LYS A 25 14.21 -3.97 -2.61
C LYS A 25 13.55 -5.02 -1.71
N SER A 26 12.47 -4.64 -1.01
CA SER A 26 11.71 -5.57 -0.17
C SER A 26 11.05 -6.71 -0.94
N PHE A 27 10.98 -6.64 -2.28
CA PHE A 27 10.23 -7.59 -3.11
C PHE A 27 11.04 -8.21 -4.26
N GLU A 28 12.37 -8.11 -4.26
CA GLU A 28 13.23 -8.63 -5.34
C GLU A 28 12.96 -10.13 -5.63
N ASP A 29 12.80 -10.94 -4.59
CA ASP A 29 12.62 -12.39 -4.70
C ASP A 29 11.15 -12.85 -4.71
N PHE A 30 10.20 -11.93 -4.85
CA PHE A 30 8.78 -12.27 -4.78
C PHE A 30 8.26 -12.83 -6.11
N PRO A 31 7.32 -13.79 -6.09
CA PRO A 31 6.64 -14.28 -7.29
C PRO A 31 5.58 -13.28 -7.81
N ARG A 32 6.01 -12.07 -8.16
CA ARG A 32 5.15 -10.89 -8.42
C ARG A 32 4.03 -11.15 -9.44
N ASN A 33 4.32 -11.94 -10.48
CA ASN A 33 3.36 -12.24 -11.53
C ASN A 33 2.26 -13.23 -11.12
N ALA A 34 2.46 -14.00 -10.04
CA ALA A 34 1.48 -14.98 -9.56
C ALA A 34 0.68 -14.47 -8.35
N THR A 35 1.25 -13.57 -7.55
CA THR A 35 0.63 -13.04 -6.32
C THR A 35 -0.66 -12.29 -6.60
N LYS A 36 -1.77 -12.77 -6.02
CA LYS A 36 -3.10 -12.13 -6.05
C LYS A 36 -3.34 -11.22 -4.86
N THR A 37 -2.81 -11.63 -3.71
CA THR A 37 -2.99 -10.90 -2.45
C THR A 37 -1.65 -10.74 -1.77
N LEU A 38 -1.34 -9.49 -1.38
CA LEU A 38 -0.14 -9.15 -0.64
C LEU A 38 -0.55 -8.42 0.64
N SER A 39 -0.24 -9.01 1.78
CA SER A 39 -0.45 -8.39 3.09
C SER A 39 0.89 -8.12 3.74
N LEU A 40 1.15 -6.86 4.06
CA LEU A 40 2.40 -6.38 4.66
C LEU A 40 2.07 -5.79 6.02
N ARG A 41 2.79 -6.25 7.04
CA ARG A 41 2.74 -5.70 8.38
C ARG A 41 4.15 -5.39 8.83
N CYS A 42 4.43 -4.16 9.24
CA CYS A 42 5.71 -3.84 9.85
C CYS A 42 5.66 -4.05 11.38
N LEU A 43 6.75 -4.55 11.95
CA LEU A 43 6.88 -4.88 13.37
C LEU A 43 7.61 -3.78 14.14
N SER A 44 8.48 -3.03 13.48
CA SER A 44 9.29 -2.00 14.13
C SER A 44 8.59 -0.64 14.13
N HIS A 45 8.52 -0.01 15.30
CA HIS A 45 8.18 1.41 15.44
C HIS A 45 9.42 2.32 15.47
N LYS A 46 10.61 1.74 15.32
CA LYS A 46 11.89 2.47 15.42
C LYS A 46 12.50 2.77 14.05
N HIS A 47 12.05 2.08 13.02
CA HIS A 47 12.57 2.20 11.67
C HIS A 47 11.50 2.79 10.77
N GLU A 48 11.87 3.86 10.08
CA GLU A 48 11.03 4.46 9.06
C GLU A 48 10.99 3.54 7.83
N THR A 49 9.77 3.33 7.34
CA THR A 49 9.51 2.70 6.06
C THR A 49 9.75 3.69 4.93
N ILE A 50 10.51 3.25 3.93
CA ILE A 50 10.73 3.99 2.69
C ILE A 50 9.73 3.48 1.65
N PHE A 51 8.69 4.27 1.37
CA PHE A 51 7.86 4.09 0.19
C PHE A 51 8.58 4.72 -1.00
N SER A 52 8.85 3.95 -2.05
CA SER A 52 9.49 4.44 -3.27
C SER A 52 8.50 4.45 -4.43
N ASP A 53 8.82 5.22 -5.47
CA ASP A 53 8.21 5.00 -6.78
C ASP A 53 8.45 3.54 -7.23
N ASP A 54 7.48 2.99 -7.96
CA ASP A 54 7.57 1.67 -8.60
C ASP A 54 7.82 0.51 -7.62
N MET A 55 7.58 0.72 -6.32
CA MET A 55 7.83 -0.26 -5.25
C MET A 55 7.09 -1.60 -5.48
N PHE A 56 5.90 -1.54 -6.09
CA PHE A 56 5.10 -2.71 -6.43
C PHE A 56 5.14 -3.06 -7.92
N GLU A 57 6.14 -2.59 -8.66
CA GLU A 57 6.27 -2.92 -10.08
C GLU A 57 6.38 -4.43 -10.29
N GLY A 58 5.69 -4.94 -11.32
CA GLY A 58 5.66 -6.37 -11.65
C GLY A 58 4.54 -7.15 -10.97
N PHE A 59 3.87 -6.60 -9.94
CA PHE A 59 2.67 -7.20 -9.33
C PHE A 59 1.40 -6.99 -10.20
N LYS A 60 1.50 -7.32 -11.49
CA LYS A 60 0.47 -7.05 -12.52
C LYS A 60 -0.84 -7.82 -12.32
N THR A 61 -0.81 -8.86 -11.50
CA THR A 61 -1.95 -9.73 -11.24
C THR A 61 -2.56 -9.54 -9.85
N LEU A 62 -1.95 -8.66 -9.03
CA LEU A 62 -2.37 -8.35 -7.68
C LEU A 62 -3.73 -7.65 -7.69
N ARG A 63 -4.65 -8.14 -6.86
CA ARG A 63 -6.01 -7.63 -6.66
C ARG A 63 -6.16 -6.98 -5.30
N ASP A 64 -5.46 -7.51 -4.30
CA ASP A 64 -5.56 -7.07 -2.91
C ASP A 64 -4.19 -6.69 -2.36
N LEU A 65 -4.07 -5.44 -1.91
CA LEU A 65 -2.89 -4.94 -1.22
C LEU A 65 -3.28 -4.40 0.16
N LYS A 66 -2.66 -4.96 1.20
CA LYS A 66 -2.80 -4.51 2.58
C LYS A 66 -1.44 -4.08 3.10
N ILE A 67 -1.33 -2.85 3.61
CA ILE A 67 -0.12 -2.34 4.25
C ILE A 67 -0.52 -1.82 5.63
N SER A 68 0.09 -2.38 6.67
CA SER A 68 -0.28 -2.11 8.06
C SER A 68 0.95 -1.84 8.93
N ASN A 69 0.85 -0.86 9.81
CA ASN A 69 1.88 -0.52 10.80
C ASN A 69 3.25 -0.18 10.20
N CYS A 70 3.30 0.21 8.92
CA CYS A 70 4.52 0.54 8.19
C CYS A 70 4.67 2.05 8.11
N HIS A 71 5.41 2.60 9.07
CA HIS A 71 5.46 4.04 9.31
C HIS A 71 6.39 4.76 8.35
N GLY A 72 5.87 5.59 7.47
CA GLY A 72 6.66 6.40 6.53
C GLY A 72 6.33 7.89 6.63
N THR A 73 7.15 8.73 6.00
CA THR A 73 6.89 10.18 5.94
C THR A 73 6.26 10.64 4.63
N GLU A 74 6.31 9.82 3.58
CA GLU A 74 5.80 10.18 2.25
C GLU A 74 5.26 8.96 1.50
N LEU A 75 4.20 9.18 0.70
CA LEU A 75 3.73 8.28 -0.35
C LEU A 75 3.91 8.97 -1.73
N PRO A 76 4.99 8.63 -2.47
CA PRO A 76 5.27 9.17 -3.79
C PRO A 76 4.17 8.91 -4.84
N ALA A 77 4.20 9.68 -5.93
CA ALA A 77 3.19 9.62 -6.99
C ALA A 77 3.04 8.22 -7.62
N ASN A 78 4.14 7.48 -7.78
CA ASN A 78 4.15 6.22 -8.49
C ASN A 78 4.33 5.01 -7.57
N THR A 79 4.08 5.14 -6.26
CA THR A 79 4.19 4.00 -5.33
C THR A 79 3.39 2.79 -5.79
N PHE A 80 2.18 3.00 -6.30
CA PHE A 80 1.29 1.93 -6.77
C PHE A 80 1.38 1.65 -8.28
N ARG A 81 2.40 2.16 -8.97
CA ARG A 81 2.55 1.91 -10.42
C ARG A 81 2.77 0.42 -10.68
N GLY A 82 2.15 -0.08 -11.75
CA GLY A 82 2.22 -1.49 -12.15
C GLY A 82 1.14 -2.38 -11.53
N LEU A 83 0.39 -1.88 -10.55
CA LEU A 83 -0.76 -2.56 -9.92
C LEU A 83 -2.04 -2.47 -10.77
N LEU A 84 -1.96 -2.91 -12.02
CA LEU A 84 -2.99 -2.68 -13.06
C LEU A 84 -4.36 -3.33 -12.75
N LYS A 85 -4.37 -4.37 -11.91
CA LYS A 85 -5.56 -5.14 -11.54
C LYS A 85 -5.97 -4.97 -10.07
N LEU A 86 -5.42 -3.98 -9.39
CA LEU A 86 -5.72 -3.74 -7.99
C LEU A 86 -7.18 -3.33 -7.83
N GLU A 87 -7.92 -4.06 -7.01
CA GLU A 87 -9.34 -3.85 -6.73
C GLU A 87 -9.53 -3.37 -5.29
N TYR A 88 -8.68 -3.81 -4.36
CA TYR A 88 -8.79 -3.47 -2.95
C TYR A 88 -7.44 -2.99 -2.39
N LEU A 89 -7.45 -1.78 -1.83
CA LEU A 89 -6.29 -1.18 -1.18
C LEU A 89 -6.63 -0.81 0.26
N TYR A 90 -5.89 -1.38 1.19
CA TYR A 90 -6.00 -1.10 2.62
C TYR A 90 -4.68 -0.55 3.13
N LEU A 91 -4.67 0.72 3.55
CA LEU A 91 -3.53 1.36 4.17
C LEU A 91 -3.91 1.72 5.60
N SER A 92 -3.22 1.13 6.57
CA SER A 92 -3.53 1.34 7.98
C SER A 92 -2.28 1.63 8.79
N GLU A 93 -2.32 2.60 9.71
CA GLU A 93 -1.23 2.86 10.64
C GLU A 93 0.10 3.16 9.91
N LEU A 94 0.07 4.11 8.96
CA LEU A 94 1.25 4.47 8.17
C LEU A 94 2.11 5.60 8.78
N SER A 95 1.82 6.05 10.00
CA SER A 95 2.54 7.14 10.67
C SER A 95 3.01 6.75 12.07
N LEU A 96 4.25 7.15 12.39
CA LEU A 96 4.97 6.78 13.61
C LEU A 96 4.26 7.20 14.90
N ASP A 97 3.44 8.24 14.87
CA ASP A 97 2.80 8.78 16.05
C ASP A 97 1.55 9.60 15.69
N LYS A 98 0.48 9.40 16.46
CA LYS A 98 -0.80 10.13 16.35
C LYS A 98 -0.79 11.46 17.11
N SER A 99 0.29 11.77 17.80
CA SER A 99 0.46 13.04 18.52
C SER A 99 0.54 14.22 17.54
N ALA A 100 -0.03 15.36 17.94
CA ALA A 100 -0.02 16.61 17.18
C ALA A 100 1.39 17.19 16.90
N THR A 101 2.43 16.57 17.45
CA THR A 101 3.84 16.97 17.32
C THR A 101 4.58 16.28 16.17
N THR A 102 3.96 15.30 15.52
CA THR A 102 4.63 14.44 14.52
C THR A 102 4.33 14.91 13.09
N LYS A 103 5.33 14.78 12.22
CA LYS A 103 5.25 15.17 10.81
C LYS A 103 4.12 14.38 10.14
N PRO A 104 3.15 15.04 9.48
CA PRO A 104 2.06 14.34 8.80
C PRO A 104 2.61 13.52 7.63
N LEU A 105 1.93 12.42 7.31
CA LEU A 105 2.23 11.65 6.11
C LEU A 105 1.95 12.50 4.88
N ILE A 106 2.98 12.77 4.08
CA ILE A 106 2.85 13.53 2.84
C ILE A 106 2.32 12.61 1.74
N ILE A 107 1.25 13.02 1.07
CA ILE A 107 0.65 12.26 -0.03
C ILE A 107 0.72 13.09 -1.31
N SER A 108 1.27 12.50 -2.37
CA SER A 108 1.19 13.10 -3.70
C SER A 108 -0.25 13.14 -4.20
N SER A 109 -0.68 14.25 -4.81
CA SER A 109 -1.97 14.34 -5.51
C SER A 109 -2.11 13.32 -6.64
N GLN A 110 -0.98 12.76 -7.10
CA GLN A 110 -0.94 11.77 -8.16
C GLN A 110 -0.91 10.31 -7.69
N LEU A 111 -0.89 10.06 -6.38
CA LEU A 111 -0.70 8.73 -5.78
C LEU A 111 -1.59 7.63 -6.38
N PHE A 112 -2.86 7.94 -6.67
CA PHE A 112 -3.84 6.97 -7.14
C PHE A 112 -4.05 6.95 -8.66
N HIS A 113 -3.33 7.79 -9.42
CA HIS A 113 -3.43 7.81 -10.89
C HIS A 113 -3.13 6.44 -11.56
N PRO A 114 -2.20 5.62 -11.04
CA PRO A 114 -1.89 4.33 -11.65
C PRO A 114 -2.93 3.22 -11.43
N ILE A 115 -3.82 3.34 -10.44
CA ILE A 115 -4.69 2.24 -9.96
C ILE A 115 -6.18 2.48 -10.26
N LYS A 116 -6.50 2.68 -11.53
CA LYS A 116 -7.86 3.06 -11.98
C LYS A 116 -8.93 1.98 -11.74
N SER A 117 -8.52 0.72 -11.66
CA SER A 117 -9.39 -0.44 -11.41
C SER A 117 -9.82 -0.59 -9.93
N LEU A 118 -9.38 0.32 -9.05
CA LEU A 118 -9.62 0.23 -7.62
C LEU A 118 -11.10 0.39 -7.30
N GLN A 119 -11.68 -0.62 -6.64
CA GLN A 119 -13.09 -0.65 -6.27
C GLN A 119 -13.30 -0.25 -4.82
N LYS A 120 -12.33 -0.55 -3.95
CA LYS A 120 -12.39 -0.17 -2.54
C LYS A 120 -11.06 0.38 -2.06
N LEU A 121 -11.13 1.55 -1.44
CA LEU A 121 -10.02 2.18 -0.73
C LEU A 121 -10.38 2.32 0.74
N THR A 122 -9.51 1.82 1.60
CA THR A 122 -9.60 2.01 3.04
C THR A 122 -8.31 2.65 3.53
N LEU A 123 -8.41 3.83 4.11
CA LEU A 123 -7.29 4.49 4.81
C LEU A 123 -7.66 4.63 6.29
N THR A 124 -6.92 3.99 7.18
CA THR A 124 -7.19 4.10 8.62
C THR A 124 -5.97 4.55 9.39
N ASN A 125 -6.18 5.48 10.32
CA ASN A 125 -5.18 5.80 11.32
C ASN A 125 -3.80 6.18 10.72
N SER A 126 -3.78 6.87 9.58
CA SER A 126 -2.55 7.21 8.84
C SER A 126 -2.03 8.63 9.14
N ALA A 127 -2.60 9.33 10.12
CA ALA A 127 -2.28 10.73 10.47
C ALA A 127 -2.28 11.68 9.25
N ILE A 128 -3.15 11.40 8.27
CA ILE A 128 -3.32 12.24 7.09
C ILE A 128 -4.15 13.44 7.52
N ARG A 129 -3.52 14.62 7.50
CA ARG A 129 -4.18 15.86 7.94
C ARG A 129 -5.15 16.37 6.88
N ASP A 130 -4.70 16.42 5.64
CA ASP A 130 -5.44 16.94 4.49
C ASP A 130 -5.21 16.04 3.28
N PHE A 131 -6.25 15.83 2.48
CA PHE A 131 -6.13 15.17 1.19
C PHE A 131 -5.93 16.22 0.09
N PRO A 132 -4.92 16.10 -0.78
CA PRO A 132 -4.76 17.00 -1.91
C PRO A 132 -5.99 17.04 -2.81
N ASP A 133 -6.28 18.21 -3.38
CA ASP A 133 -7.35 18.37 -4.36
C ASP A 133 -7.18 17.38 -5.52
N GLY A 134 -8.29 16.70 -5.84
CA GLY A 134 -8.34 15.75 -6.95
C GLY A 134 -7.64 14.42 -6.69
N LEU A 135 -7.15 14.14 -5.47
CA LEU A 135 -6.47 12.87 -5.12
C LEU A 135 -7.26 11.63 -5.57
N PHE A 136 -8.59 11.65 -5.41
CA PHE A 136 -9.48 10.53 -5.74
C PHE A 136 -10.12 10.60 -7.13
N CYS A 137 -9.98 11.72 -7.86
CA CYS A 137 -10.58 11.88 -9.19
C CYS A 137 -10.23 10.79 -10.22
N PRO A 138 -9.02 10.20 -10.22
CA PRO A 138 -8.67 9.13 -11.16
C PRO A 138 -9.35 7.79 -10.89
N LEU A 139 -9.94 7.59 -9.70
CA LEU A 139 -10.49 6.31 -9.24
C LEU A 139 -11.92 6.11 -9.76
N THR A 140 -12.06 5.95 -11.07
CA THR A 140 -13.36 5.88 -11.77
C THR A 140 -14.21 4.67 -11.38
N ASP A 141 -13.58 3.58 -10.92
CA ASP A 141 -14.26 2.32 -10.59
C ASP A 141 -14.55 2.20 -9.09
N LEU A 142 -14.27 3.24 -8.30
CA LEU A 142 -14.39 3.24 -6.85
C LEU A 142 -15.85 3.13 -6.42
N LYS A 143 -16.14 2.12 -5.60
CA LYS A 143 -17.47 1.83 -5.05
C LYS A 143 -17.53 2.03 -3.53
N GLY A 144 -16.39 1.93 -2.86
CA GLY A 144 -16.28 2.09 -1.42
C GLY A 144 -15.05 2.90 -1.03
N LEU A 145 -15.27 3.92 -0.19
CA LEU A 145 -14.22 4.76 0.36
C LEU A 145 -14.44 4.89 1.86
N ASP A 146 -13.52 4.33 2.64
CA ASP A 146 -13.61 4.24 4.09
C ASP A 146 -12.42 4.98 4.73
N PHE A 147 -12.71 5.93 5.63
CA PHE A 147 -11.71 6.65 6.44
C PHE A 147 -12.04 6.53 7.92
N TYR A 148 -11.08 6.09 8.73
CA TYR A 148 -11.23 5.94 10.18
C TYR A 148 -10.02 6.46 10.95
#